data_AF-A0A2W7PC21-F1
#
_entry.id   AF-A0A2W7PC21-F1
#
_cell.length_a   1.000
_cell.length_b   1.000
_cell.length_c   1.000
_cell.angle_alpha   90.00
_cell.angle_beta   90.00
_cell.angle_gamma   90.00
#
_symmetry.space_group_name_H-M   'P 1'
#
loop_
_entity.id
_entity.type
_entity.pdbx_description
1 polymer ?
#
loop_
_entity_poly.entity_id
_entity_poly.type
_entity_poly.pdbx_seq_one_letter_code
_entity_poly.pdbx_strand_id
1 'polypeptide(L)' 'MNENISIERQKQVEFAVGMAAIDGGKPSAFTRNLLNQYEQGQVSSSQLKQAIVEKYIRASLG' A
#
# COMPACT_ATOMS: atom_id res chain seq x y z
N MET A 1 3.71 -18.10 -13.41
CA MET A 1 3.26 -17.35 -12.21
C MET A 1 2.56 -16.09 -12.69
N ASN A 2 1.38 -15.78 -12.13
CA ASN A 2 0.35 -14.90 -12.70
C ASN A 2 0.78 -13.42 -12.88
N GLU A 3 1.45 -13.09 -13.98
CA GLU A 3 1.75 -11.70 -14.39
C GLU A 3 0.52 -10.79 -14.37
N ASN A 4 -0.65 -11.35 -14.72
CA ASN A 4 -1.94 -10.63 -14.67
C ASN A 4 -2.29 -10.10 -13.27
N ILE A 5 -1.97 -10.85 -12.21
CA ILE A 5 -2.28 -10.44 -10.82
C ILE A 5 -1.33 -9.32 -10.39
N SER A 6 -0.05 -9.40 -10.73
CA SER A 6 0.92 -8.34 -10.42
C SER A 6 0.59 -7.02 -11.14
N ILE A 7 0.18 -7.10 -12.42
CA ILE A 7 -0.26 -5.93 -13.20
C ILE A 7 -1.50 -5.28 -12.57
N GLU A 8 -2.47 -6.09 -12.14
CA GLU A 8 -3.69 -5.56 -11.51
C GLU A 8 -3.37 -4.85 -10.18
N ARG A 9 -2.49 -5.44 -9.37
CA ARG A 9 -2.05 -4.82 -8.11
C ARG A 9 -1.29 -3.52 -8.35
N GLN A 10 -0.40 -3.48 -9.33
CA GLN A 10 0.33 -2.27 -9.69
C GLN A 10 -0.63 -1.14 -10.10
N LYS A 11 -1.62 -1.43 -10.94
CA LYS A 11 -2.65 -0.44 -11.32
C LYS A 11 -3.42 0.09 -10.12
N GLN A 12 -3.78 -0.79 -9.17
CA GLN A 12 -4.47 -0.39 -7.94
C GLN A 12 -3.60 0.55 -7.09
N VAL A 13 -2.30 0.25 -6.97
CA VAL A 13 -1.35 1.07 -6.22
C VAL A 13 -1.14 2.42 -6.89
N GLU A 14 -0.87 2.45 -8.20
CA GLU A 14 -0.71 3.69 -8.97
C GLU A 14 -1.94 4.58 -8.87
N PHE A 15 -3.14 3.99 -8.97
CA PHE A 15 -4.39 4.71 -8.81
C PHE A 15 -4.53 5.34 -7.41
N ALA A 16 -4.30 4.56 -6.34
CA ALA A 16 -4.41 5.04 -4.97
C ALA A 16 -3.36 6.14 -4.66
N VAL A 17 -2.14 5.98 -5.15
CA VAL A 17 -1.07 6.98 -5.00
C VAL A 17 -1.41 8.25 -5.78
N GLY A 18 -1.95 8.12 -6.99
CA GLY A 18 -2.39 9.25 -7.80
C GLY A 18 -3.53 10.03 -7.15
N MET A 19 -4.54 9.35 -6.63
CA MET A 19 -5.63 9.97 -5.86
C MET A 19 -5.09 10.73 -4.64
N ALA A 20 -4.22 10.09 -3.86
CA ALA A 20 -3.61 10.76 -2.71
C ALA A 20 -2.77 11.99 -3.11
N ALA A 21 -2.07 11.94 -4.25
CA ALA A 21 -1.28 13.06 -4.74
C ALA A 21 -2.13 14.26 -5.19
N ILE A 22 -3.31 14.01 -5.77
CA ILE A 22 -4.29 15.07 -6.10
C ILE A 22 -4.72 15.81 -4.82
N ASP A 23 -4.90 15.08 -3.72
CA ASP A 23 -5.22 15.64 -2.41
C ASP A 23 -4.00 16.24 -1.67
N GLY A 24 -2.83 16.33 -2.33
CA GLY A 24 -1.58 16.84 -1.74
C GLY A 24 -0.86 15.87 -0.81
N GLY A 25 -1.33 14.63 -0.71
CA GLY A 25 -0.74 13.55 0.06
C GLY A 25 0.39 12.84 -0.68
N LYS A 26 1.39 12.36 0.08
CA LYS A 26 2.45 11.49 -0.45
C LYS A 26 2.65 10.30 0.49
N PRO A 27 2.72 9.06 -0.03
CA PRO A 27 2.99 7.92 0.82
C PRO A 27 4.38 8.04 1.43
N SER A 28 4.47 7.78 2.73
CA SER A 28 5.75 7.75 3.46
C SER A 28 6.64 6.62 2.96
N ALA A 29 7.92 6.62 3.35
CA ALA A 29 8.86 5.54 3.00
C ALA A 29 8.35 4.16 3.45
N PHE A 30 7.73 4.09 4.64
CA PHE A 30 7.09 2.88 5.14
C PHE A 30 5.96 2.42 4.21
N THR A 31 5.02 3.32 3.89
CA THR A 31 3.88 2.99 3.04
C THR A 31 4.32 2.60 1.63
N ARG A 32 5.33 3.27 1.05
CA ARG A 32 5.89 2.91 -0.26
C ARG A 32 6.49 1.50 -0.28
N ASN A 33 7.27 1.14 0.74
CA ASN A 33 7.85 -0.19 0.84
C ASN A 33 6.76 -1.27 0.95
N LEU A 34 5.73 -1.00 1.76
CA LEU A 34 4.62 -1.92 1.95
C LEU A 34 3.77 -2.11 0.69
N LEU A 35 3.55 -1.05 -0.10
CA LEU A 35 2.86 -1.13 -1.40
C LEU A 35 3.67 -1.96 -2.41
N ASN A 36 4.99 -1.80 -2.47
CA ASN A 36 5.86 -2.61 -3.34
C ASN A 36 5.80 -4.11 -2.98
N GLN A 37 5.79 -4.45 -1.69
CA GLN A 37 5.60 -5.83 -1.23
C GLN A 37 4.23 -6.40 -1.65
N TYR A 38 3.20 -5.56 -1.67
CA TYR A 38 1.86 -5.96 -2.13
C TYR A 38 1.86 -6.24 -3.64
N GLU A 39 2.47 -5.37 -4.46
CA GLU A 39 2.60 -5.55 -5.91
C GLU A 39 3.35 -6.84 -6.27
N GLN A 40 4.41 -7.15 -5.52
CA GLN A 40 5.23 -8.35 -5.71
C GLN A 40 4.57 -9.65 -5.18
N GLY A 41 3.40 -9.57 -4.56
CA GLY A 41 2.74 -10.76 -4.00
C GLY A 41 3.27 -11.21 -2.65
N GLN A 42 4.21 -10.47 -2.05
CA GLN A 42 4.84 -10.81 -0.76
C GLN A 42 3.89 -10.58 0.42
N VAL A 43 2.95 -9.66 0.28
CA VAL A 43 1.86 -9.44 1.25
C VAL A 43 0.49 -9.45 0.57
N SER A 44 -0.51 -9.92 1.29
CA SER A 44 -1.92 -9.85 0.89
C SER A 44 -2.52 -8.47 1.21
N SER A 45 -3.70 -8.19 0.63
CA SER A 45 -4.45 -6.95 0.92
C SER A 45 -4.82 -6.83 2.40
N SER A 46 -5.12 -7.94 3.08
CA SER A 46 -5.40 -7.95 4.52
C SER A 46 -4.17 -7.59 5.35
N GLN A 47 -3.00 -8.15 5.01
CA GLN A 47 -1.74 -7.85 5.69
C GLN A 47 -1.30 -6.40 5.44
N LEU A 48 -1.46 -5.89 4.22
CA LEU A 48 -1.25 -4.48 3.88
C LEU A 48 -2.10 -3.56 4.78
N LYS A 49 -3.41 -3.82 4.86
CA LYS A 49 -4.34 -3.04 5.70
C LYS A 49 -3.96 -3.09 7.18
N GLN A 50 -3.66 -4.29 7.69
CA GLN A 50 -3.27 -4.48 9.08
C GLN A 50 -1.99 -3.70 9.42
N ALA A 51 -0.95 -3.78 8.57
CA ALA A 51 0.31 -3.08 8.81
C ALA A 51 0.15 -1.54 8.76
N ILE A 52 -0.74 -1.01 7.93
CA ILE A 52 -1.08 0.42 7.94
C ILE A 52 -1.79 0.79 9.25
N VAL A 53 -2.80 0.02 9.66
CA VAL A 53 -3.52 0.25 10.92
C VAL A 53 -2.58 0.21 12.11
N GLU A 54 -1.72 -0.81 12.21
CA GLU A 54 -0.74 -0.92 13.29
C GLU A 54 0.22 0.26 13.32
N LYS A 55 0.71 0.72 12.16
CA LYS A 55 1.67 1.82 12.09
C LYS A 55 1.08 3.16 12.50
N TYR A 56 -0.16 3.47 12.10
CA TYR A 56 -0.73 4.81 12.23
C TYR A 56 -1.85 4.93 13.27
N ILE A 57 -2.61 3.87 13.53
CA ILE A 57 -3.67 3.88 14.55
C ILE A 57 -3.09 3.52 15.92
N ARG A 58 -2.21 2.51 16.00
CA ARG A 58 -1.60 2.11 17.28
C ARG A 58 -0.60 3.15 17.80
N ALA A 59 0.04 3.91 16.90
CA ALA A 59 0.90 5.03 17.28
C ALA A 59 0.14 6.25 17.84
N SER A 60 -1.19 6.32 17.72
CA SER A 60 -2.01 7.42 18.24
C SER A 60 -2.61 7.12 19.63
N LEU A 61 -2.47 5.90 20.15
CA LEU A 61 -3.03 5.46 21.44
C LEU A 61 -1.94 5.23 22.52
N GLY A 62 -0.71 5.69 22.28
CA GLY A 62 0.42 5.61 23.20
C GLY A 62 0.86 6.98 23.68
#